data_AF-A0A4S8JVW7-F1
#
_entry.id   AF-A0A4S8JVW7-F1
#
_cell.length_a   1.000
_cell.length_b   1.000
_cell.length_c   1.000
_cell.angle_alpha   90.00
_cell.angle_beta   90.00
_cell.angle_gamma   90.00
#
_symmetry.space_group_name_H-M   'P 1'
#
loop_
_entity.id
_entity.type
_entity.pdbx_description
1 polymer ?
#
loop_
_entity_poly.entity_id
_entity_poly.type
_entity_poly.pdbx_seq_one_letter_code
_entity_poly.pdbx_strand_id
1 'polypeptide(L)'
;MTTGFVFKDIIMNNICNPIIIDQNYCTFTNCPKKDPFLVKIKDIKFRNITGISALPKAIKLVYSKVVPCEGVELNDISLKCNGDDEQTKNMTSTCVHVYGSSNGNVKLDSCI
;
A
#
# COMPACT_ATOMS: atom_id res chain seq x y z
N MET A 1 -4.42 -3.67 -19.33
CA MET A 1 -3.35 -3.02 -18.55
C MET A 1 -3.86 -1.66 -18.15
N THR A 2 -3.62 -1.26 -16.91
CA THR A 2 -4.06 0.04 -16.40
C THR A 2 -2.88 0.76 -15.76
N THR A 3 -2.68 2.04 -16.08
CA THR A 3 -1.48 2.80 -15.69
C THR A 3 -1.83 4.27 -15.42
N GLY A 4 -0.97 4.98 -14.69
CA GLY A 4 -1.04 6.43 -14.52
C GLY A 4 -1.96 6.90 -13.40
N PHE A 5 -2.21 6.05 -12.40
CA PHE A 5 -3.03 6.43 -11.25
C PHE A 5 -2.25 7.29 -10.28
N VAL A 6 -2.90 8.37 -9.81
CA VAL A 6 -2.34 9.27 -8.81
C VAL A 6 -3.35 9.47 -7.69
N PHE A 7 -2.93 9.13 -6.47
CA PHE A 7 -3.63 9.41 -5.22
C PHE A 7 -2.82 10.48 -4.49
N LYS A 8 -3.39 11.67 -4.34
CA LYS A 8 -2.66 12.82 -3.81
C LYS A 8 -3.50 13.66 -2.87
N ASP A 9 -2.85 14.25 -1.86
CA ASP A 9 -3.43 15.21 -0.91
C ASP A 9 -4.61 14.61 -0.12
N ILE A 10 -4.40 13.42 0.46
CA ILE A 10 -5.43 12.66 1.18
C ILE A 10 -5.15 12.72 2.69
N ILE A 11 -6.19 13.04 3.47
CA ILE A 11 -6.15 13.02 4.94
C ILE A 11 -6.97 11.82 5.43
N MET A 12 -6.31 10.90 6.14
CA MET A 12 -6.90 9.70 6.72
C MET A 12 -7.37 9.98 8.15
N ASN A 13 -8.61 9.63 8.47
CA ASN A 13 -9.17 9.78 9.80
C ASN A 13 -9.60 8.43 10.37
N ASN A 14 -8.78 7.87 11.27
CA ASN A 14 -9.04 6.62 11.97
C ASN A 14 -9.41 5.46 11.03
N ILE A 15 -8.61 5.24 9.99
CA ILE A 15 -8.87 4.25 8.93
C ILE A 15 -8.09 2.95 9.19
N CYS A 16 -8.75 1.79 9.16
CA CYS A 16 -8.06 0.50 9.37
C CYS A 16 -7.06 0.13 8.29
N ASN A 17 -7.28 0.59 7.06
CA ASN A 17 -6.58 0.17 5.85
C ASN A 17 -6.27 1.38 4.94
N PRO A 18 -5.33 2.26 5.31
CA PRO A 18 -5.10 3.52 4.60
C PRO A 18 -4.71 3.35 3.12
N ILE A 19 -3.70 2.53 2.82
CA ILE A 19 -3.23 2.29 1.45
C ILE A 19 -3.23 0.78 1.19
N ILE A 20 -4.17 0.31 0.37
CA ILE A 20 -4.25 -1.11 -0.02
C ILE A 20 -4.37 -1.27 -1.53
N ILE A 21 -3.50 -2.13 -2.07
CA ILE A 21 -3.68 -2.81 -3.34
C ILE A 21 -3.47 -4.29 -3.09
N ASP A 22 -4.47 -5.11 -3.40
CA ASP A 22 -4.41 -6.56 -3.20
C ASP A 22 -4.88 -7.28 -4.47
N GLN A 23 -3.92 -7.68 -5.30
CA GLN A 23 -4.18 -8.48 -6.50
C GLN A 23 -4.44 -9.95 -6.20
N ASN A 24 -4.33 -10.37 -4.93
CA ASN A 24 -4.72 -11.71 -4.51
C ASN A 24 -6.09 -11.70 -3.82
N TYR A 25 -6.83 -10.59 -3.92
CA TYR A 25 -8.14 -10.47 -3.31
C TYR A 25 -9.11 -11.50 -3.86
N CYS A 26 -9.65 -12.32 -2.96
CA CYS A 26 -10.66 -13.31 -3.29
C CYS A 26 -11.53 -13.55 -2.06
N THR A 27 -12.84 -13.36 -2.20
CA THR A 27 -13.84 -13.47 -1.12
C THR A 27 -14.61 -14.78 -1.12
N PHE A 28 -14.41 -15.61 -2.13
CA PHE A 28 -15.15 -16.86 -2.31
C PHE A 28 -14.36 -18.05 -1.80
N THR A 29 -15.04 -19.12 -1.40
CA THR A 29 -14.40 -20.38 -0.99
C THR A 29 -13.59 -21.04 -2.11
N ASN A 30 -13.90 -20.72 -3.37
CA ASN A 30 -13.30 -21.32 -4.56
C ASN A 30 -12.27 -20.39 -5.23
N CYS A 31 -11.36 -19.81 -4.46
CA CYS A 31 -10.26 -19.04 -5.05
C CYS A 31 -9.38 -19.94 -5.93
N PRO A 32 -9.01 -19.51 -7.15
CA PRO A 32 -8.00 -20.20 -7.94
C PRO A 32 -6.71 -20.19 -7.14
N LYS A 33 -6.33 -21.36 -6.58
CA LYS A 33 -5.05 -21.50 -5.87
C LYS A 33 -3.84 -21.41 -6.82
N LYS A 34 -4.09 -21.46 -8.13
CA LYS A 34 -3.07 -21.66 -9.17
C LYS A 34 -3.10 -20.63 -10.29
N ASP A 35 -4.20 -19.89 -10.50
CA ASP A 35 -4.28 -18.92 -11.58
C ASP A 35 -4.00 -17.52 -11.04
N PRO A 36 -2.81 -16.95 -11.31
CA PRO A 36 -2.49 -15.60 -10.89
C PRO A 36 -3.42 -14.62 -11.60
N PHE A 37 -3.96 -13.65 -10.88
CA PHE A 37 -4.65 -12.53 -11.51
C PHE A 37 -3.68 -11.86 -12.50
N LEU A 38 -4.10 -11.72 -13.76
CA LEU A 38 -3.28 -11.23 -14.87
C LEU A 38 -3.45 -9.74 -15.15
N VAL A 39 -4.20 -9.03 -14.29
CA VAL A 39 -4.41 -7.59 -14.43
C VAL A 39 -3.10 -6.87 -14.12
N LYS A 40 -2.45 -6.36 -15.16
CA LYS A 40 -1.23 -5.56 -15.02
C LYS A 40 -1.59 -4.12 -14.64
N ILE A 41 -1.09 -3.69 -13.48
CA ILE A 41 -1.15 -2.30 -13.00
C ILE A 41 0.29 -1.77 -12.94
N LYS A 42 0.50 -0.52 -13.38
CA LYS A 42 1.81 0.15 -13.37
C LYS A 42 1.68 1.65 -13.07
N ASP A 43 2.80 2.26 -12.71
CA ASP A 43 2.95 3.72 -12.58
C ASP A 43 1.92 4.35 -11.62
N ILE A 44 1.79 3.74 -10.43
CA ILE A 44 0.87 4.21 -9.38
C ILE A 44 1.62 5.12 -8.42
N LYS A 45 1.06 6.30 -8.15
CA LYS A 45 1.69 7.29 -7.28
C LYS A 45 0.81 7.61 -6.09
N PHE A 46 1.37 7.51 -4.89
CA PHE A 46 0.78 7.95 -3.62
C PHE A 46 1.59 9.14 -3.12
N ARG A 47 0.95 10.31 -2.99
CA ARG A 47 1.64 11.57 -2.70
C ARG A 47 0.95 12.36 -1.59
N ASN A 48 1.69 12.84 -0.61
CA ASN A 48 1.14 13.71 0.44
C ASN A 48 -0.11 13.09 1.10
N ILE A 49 0.05 11.88 1.63
CA ILE A 49 -1.02 11.18 2.36
C ILE A 49 -0.69 11.24 3.85
N THR A 50 -1.59 11.84 4.63
CA THR A 50 -1.35 12.09 6.05
C THR A 50 -2.51 11.61 6.91
N GLY A 51 -2.31 11.46 8.22
CA GLY A 51 -3.40 11.25 9.17
C GLY A 51 -3.25 10.02 10.06
N ILE A 52 -4.38 9.44 10.46
CA ILE A 52 -4.47 8.41 11.51
C ILE A 52 -4.99 7.09 10.93
N SER A 53 -4.20 6.04 11.14
CA SER A 53 -4.56 4.64 10.93
C SER A 53 -5.13 4.06 12.22
N ALA A 54 -6.19 3.27 12.13
CA ALA A 54 -6.75 2.54 13.27
C ALA A 54 -5.93 1.29 13.62
N LEU A 55 -5.07 0.81 12.71
CA LEU A 55 -4.21 -0.36 12.89
C LEU A 55 -2.74 -0.04 12.56
N PRO A 56 -1.75 -0.72 13.17
CA PRO A 56 -0.34 -0.48 12.87
C PRO A 56 0.06 -0.79 11.43
N LYS A 57 -0.66 -1.70 10.76
CA LYS A 57 -0.41 -2.03 9.35
C LYS A 57 -1.09 -1.02 8.43
N ALA A 58 -0.34 -0.02 7.97
CA ALA A 58 -0.91 1.12 7.25
C ALA A 58 -0.79 1.01 5.72
N ILE A 59 0.19 0.27 5.22
CA ILE A 59 0.41 0.08 3.78
C ILE A 59 0.43 -1.42 3.47
N LYS A 60 -0.40 -1.85 2.51
CA LYS A 60 -0.42 -3.22 1.99
C LYS A 60 -0.47 -3.17 0.45
N LEU A 61 0.64 -3.47 -0.18
CA LEU A 61 0.79 -3.54 -1.64
C LEU A 61 1.15 -4.97 -2.03
N VAL A 62 0.16 -5.74 -2.44
CA VAL A 62 0.31 -7.16 -2.78
C VAL A 62 -0.05 -7.35 -4.25
N TYR A 63 0.96 -7.64 -5.07
CA TYR A 63 0.81 -7.92 -6.49
C TYR A 63 1.08 -9.38 -6.81
N SER A 64 0.49 -9.81 -7.93
CA SER A 64 0.71 -11.14 -8.49
C SER A 64 2.18 -11.33 -8.88
N LYS A 65 2.74 -12.52 -8.58
CA LYS A 65 4.11 -12.87 -8.98
C LYS A 65 4.31 -12.81 -10.50
N VAL A 66 3.27 -13.13 -11.26
CA VAL A 66 3.33 -13.22 -12.73
C VAL A 66 3.21 -11.85 -13.38
N VAL A 67 2.52 -10.91 -12.74
CA VAL A 67 2.37 -9.53 -13.20
C VAL A 67 2.75 -8.55 -12.08
N PRO A 68 4.05 -8.48 -11.71
CA PRO A 68 4.50 -7.54 -10.69
C PRO A 68 4.16 -6.09 -11.10
N CYS A 69 4.01 -5.23 -10.10
CA CYS A 69 3.81 -3.80 -10.35
C CYS A 69 5.13 -3.07 -10.35
N GLU A 70 5.36 -2.30 -11.39
CA GLU A 70 6.53 -1.43 -11.55
C GLU A 70 6.08 0.03 -11.58
N GLY A 71 6.97 0.92 -11.18
CA GLY A 71 6.71 2.36 -11.18
C GLY A 71 5.85 2.82 -10.00
N VAL A 72 5.82 2.07 -8.90
CA VAL A 72 5.13 2.52 -7.68
C VAL A 72 5.92 3.65 -7.03
N GLU A 73 5.25 4.73 -6.65
CA GLU A 73 5.85 5.85 -5.94
C GLU A 73 5.13 6.06 -4.62
N LEU A 74 5.86 6.02 -3.51
CA LEU A 74 5.43 6.53 -2.22
C LEU A 74 6.18 7.84 -1.97
N ASN A 75 5.46 8.94 -1.83
CA ASN A 75 6.07 10.24 -1.58
C ASN A 75 5.29 10.99 -0.49
N ASP A 76 5.99 11.42 0.57
CA ASP A 76 5.41 12.14 1.69
C ASP A 76 4.19 11.43 2.31
N ILE A 77 4.42 10.23 2.85
CA ILE A 77 3.40 9.41 3.52
C ILE A 77 3.60 9.50 5.04
N SER A 78 2.74 10.25 5.71
CA SER A 78 2.83 10.51 7.15
C SER A 78 1.59 10.00 7.90
N LEU A 79 1.60 8.71 8.22
CA LEU A 79 0.52 8.08 8.98
C LEU A 79 0.96 7.82 10.43
N LYS A 80 0.03 7.95 11.37
CA LYS A 80 0.20 7.58 12.79
C LYS A 80 -0.83 6.52 13.16
N CYS A 81 -0.54 5.67 14.13
CA CYS A 81 -1.51 4.70 14.63
C CYS A 81 -2.30 5.32 15.79
N ASN A 82 -3.60 5.02 15.88
CA ASN A 82 -4.44 5.45 17.00
C ASN A 82 -4.05 4.61 18.24
N GLY A 83 -3.16 5.13 19.08
CA GLY A 83 -2.59 4.44 20.23
C GLY A 83 -1.35 5.17 20.77
N ASP A 84 -0.74 4.63 21.82
CA ASP A 84 0.48 5.20 22.41
C ASP A 84 1.64 5.28 21.38
N ASP A 85 2.62 6.14 21.66
CA ASP A 85 3.78 6.40 20.79
C ASP A 85 4.51 5.13 20.32
N GLU A 86 4.45 4.06 21.11
CA GLU A 86 5.02 2.75 20.77
C GLU A 86 4.32 2.08 19.58
N GLN A 87 2.98 2.13 19.49
CA GLN A 87 2.26 1.58 18.34
C GLN A 87 2.49 2.40 17.07
N THR A 88 2.66 3.72 17.21
CA THR A 88 3.04 4.58 16.09
C THR A 88 4.46 4.28 15.60
N LYS A 89 5.40 3.93 16.50
CA LYS A 89 6.74 3.47 16.13
C LYS A 89 6.74 2.11 15.45
N ASN A 90 5.80 1.24 15.79
CA ASN A 90 5.67 -0.12 15.24
C ASN A 90 4.76 -0.19 14.02
N MET A 91 4.51 0.93 13.34
CA MET A 91 3.73 0.90 12.11
C MET A 91 4.50 0.20 11.00
N THR A 92 3.82 -0.70 10.29
CA THR A 92 4.43 -1.56 9.28
C THR A 92 3.80 -1.37 7.91
N SER A 93 4.60 -1.72 6.92
CA SER A 93 4.19 -1.84 5.53
C SER A 93 4.38 -3.29 5.05
N THR A 94 3.61 -3.71 4.05
CA THR A 94 3.79 -5.01 3.41
C THR A 94 3.79 -4.81 1.90
N CYS A 95 4.90 -5.16 1.26
CA CYS A 95 5.04 -5.13 -0.19
C CYS A 95 5.37 -6.53 -0.71
N VAL A 96 4.67 -6.96 -1.76
CA VAL A 96 4.90 -8.24 -2.43
C VAL A 96 4.85 -8.01 -3.93
N HIS A 97 5.96 -8.30 -4.62
CA HIS A 97 6.14 -8.07 -6.06
C HIS A 97 5.91 -6.60 -6.49
N VAL A 98 6.43 -5.68 -5.69
CA VAL A 98 6.39 -4.23 -5.92
C VAL A 98 7.78 -3.74 -6.30
N TYR A 99 7.86 -2.95 -7.36
CA TYR A 99 9.09 -2.27 -7.78
C TYR A 99 8.81 -0.79 -7.95
N GLY A 100 9.59 0.05 -7.28
CA GLY A 100 9.27 1.47 -7.21
C GLY A 100 10.30 2.29 -6.44
N SER A 101 9.86 3.41 -5.89
CA SER A 101 10.68 4.27 -5.03
C SER A 101 9.86 4.85 -3.89
N SER A 102 10.55 5.11 -2.78
CA SER A 102 10.03 5.87 -1.65
C SER A 102 10.86 7.14 -1.47
N ASN A 103 10.19 8.28 -1.42
CA ASN A 103 10.80 9.60 -1.39
C ASN A 103 10.16 10.48 -0.30
N GLY A 104 10.87 11.51 0.14
CA GLY A 104 10.34 12.50 1.09
C GLY A 104 10.11 11.92 2.49
N ASN A 105 9.09 12.42 3.19
CA ASN A 105 8.78 12.02 4.56
C ASN A 105 7.87 10.79 4.59
N VAL A 106 8.47 9.61 4.47
CA VAL A 106 7.78 8.33 4.68
C VAL A 106 8.21 7.79 6.04
N LYS A 107 7.35 7.98 7.05
CA LYS A 107 7.67 7.65 8.46
C LYS A 107 7.66 6.15 8.77
N LEU A 108 7.02 5.37 7.91
CA LEU A 108 6.95 3.93 8.04
C LEU A 108 8.15 3.33 7.30
N ASP A 109 8.67 2.19 7.75
CA ASP A 109 9.66 1.46 6.97
C ASP A 109 9.11 1.24 5.57
N SER A 110 9.70 1.90 4.57
CA SER A 110 9.30 1.70 3.18
C SER A 110 9.59 0.26 2.80
N CYS A 111 8.57 -0.44 2.29
CA CYS A 111 8.75 -1.77 1.71
C CYS A 111 9.04 -1.75 0.21
N ILE A 112 9.32 -0.56 -0.34
CA ILE A 112 9.73 -0.28 -1.71
C ILE A 112 11.14 0.30 -1.70
#